data_AF-A0AAN6R4U9-F1
#
_entry.id   AF-A0AAN6R4U9-F1
#
_cell.length_a   1.000
_cell.length_b   1.000
_cell.length_c   1.000
_cell.angle_alpha   90.00
_cell.angle_beta   90.00
_cell.angle_gamma   90.00
#
_symmetry.space_group_name_H-M   'P 1'
#
loop_
_entity.id
_entity.type
_entity.pdbx_description
1 polymer ?
#
loop_
_entity_poly.entity_id
_entity_poly.type
_entity_poly.pdbx_seq_one_letter_code
_entity_poly.pdbx_strand_id
1 'polypeptide(L)'
;MPPPNPVDDSHQKLLDQLDMANTPRPFRNPLWKPSPRRNKNVKQILSETSRKEASALASQANSGASTPFVPAATTSTTTTTDNGGQTPLINANNASSTTQTNTPAGAASRPPNIAQAAQSLSTLVLEKNFRSLFPMGPAVTYTNIESAPSLHPSSQRRYCDITGLPAPYTDPKTRLRYHDREVFGVVRSLGQGVAESYLETRGAHVVLK
;
A
#
# COMPACT_ATOMS: atom_id res chain seq x y z
N MET A 1 1.90 -56.17 -30.28
CA MET A 1 2.37 -55.23 -29.25
C MET A 1 3.37 -54.30 -29.90
N PRO A 2 3.21 -52.96 -29.82
CA PRO A 2 4.29 -52.07 -30.21
C PRO A 2 5.47 -52.23 -29.23
N PRO A 3 6.72 -52.09 -29.68
CA PRO A 3 7.89 -52.22 -28.82
C PRO A 3 7.92 -51.06 -27.79
N PRO A 4 8.43 -51.30 -26.57
CA PRO A 4 8.59 -50.24 -25.58
C PRO A 4 9.58 -49.19 -26.11
N ASN A 5 9.15 -47.92 -26.14
CA ASN A 5 10.01 -46.81 -26.51
C ASN A 5 11.22 -46.74 -25.57
N PRO A 6 12.44 -46.50 -26.06
CA PRO A 6 13.59 -46.27 -25.20
C PRO A 6 13.31 -45.05 -24.31
N VAL A 7 13.69 -45.16 -23.04
CA VAL A 7 13.50 -44.09 -22.06
C VAL A 7 14.51 -42.98 -22.40
N ASP A 8 14.07 -41.98 -23.16
CA ASP A 8 14.92 -40.85 -23.52
C ASP A 8 15.15 -39.96 -22.29
N ASP A 9 16.35 -40.03 -21.71
CA ASP A 9 16.79 -39.20 -20.57
C ASP A 9 16.91 -37.69 -20.89
N SER A 10 16.56 -37.28 -22.11
CA SER A 10 16.64 -35.90 -22.59
C SER A 10 15.75 -34.95 -21.77
N HIS A 11 14.53 -35.40 -21.43
CA HIS A 11 13.60 -34.64 -20.61
C HIS A 11 14.14 -34.44 -19.19
N GLN A 12 14.73 -35.48 -18.60
CA GLN A 12 15.29 -35.39 -17.25
C GLN A 12 16.49 -34.45 -17.20
N LYS A 13 17.38 -34.50 -18.20
CA LYS A 13 18.51 -33.56 -18.32
C LYS A 13 18.07 -32.11 -18.43
N LEU A 14 16.97 -31.84 -19.12
CA LEU A 14 16.42 -30.48 -19.22
C LEU A 14 15.91 -29.98 -17.87
N LEU A 15 15.25 -30.84 -17.08
CA LEU A 15 14.80 -30.49 -15.74
C LEU A 15 15.98 -30.19 -14.81
N ASP A 16 17.03 -31.01 -14.85
CA ASP A 16 18.23 -30.82 -14.02
C ASP A 16 18.97 -29.52 -14.39
N GLN A 17 18.99 -29.16 -15.68
CA GLN A 17 19.58 -27.91 -16.14
C GLN A 17 18.78 -26.67 -15.69
N LEU A 18 17.46 -26.79 -15.55
CA LEU A 18 16.58 -25.71 -15.10
C LEU A 18 16.48 -25.60 -13.58
N ASP A 19 17.03 -26.57 -12.83
CA ASP A 19 17.00 -26.57 -11.37
C ASP A 19 18.02 -25.60 -10.77
N MET A 20 17.50 -24.54 -10.15
CA MET A 20 18.30 -23.53 -9.48
C MET A 20 18.66 -23.89 -8.02
N ALA A 21 18.21 -25.03 -7.50
CA ALA A 21 18.52 -25.47 -6.14
C ALA A 21 19.97 -25.92 -6.00
N ASN A 22 20.49 -26.59 -7.03
CA ASN A 22 21.87 -27.11 -7.06
C ASN A 22 22.91 -26.06 -7.47
N THR A 23 22.47 -24.90 -7.97
CA THR A 23 23.38 -23.79 -8.29
C THR A 23 23.85 -23.07 -7.01
N PRO A 24 25.17 -22.97 -6.75
CA PRO A 24 25.68 -22.27 -5.57
C PRO A 24 25.33 -20.77 -5.61
N ARG A 25 24.99 -20.20 -4.45
CA ARG A 25 24.59 -18.79 -4.30
C ARG A 25 25.54 -18.03 -3.38
N PRO A 26 26.78 -17.73 -3.81
CA PRO A 26 27.80 -17.10 -2.96
C PRO A 26 27.44 -15.67 -2.52
N PHE A 27 26.51 -15.02 -3.23
CA PHE A 27 26.02 -13.67 -2.95
C PHE A 27 24.85 -13.63 -1.95
N ARG A 28 24.28 -14.79 -1.55
CA ARG A 28 23.11 -14.82 -0.67
C ARG A 28 23.56 -15.01 0.78
N ASN A 29 23.17 -14.08 1.66
CA ASN A 29 23.49 -14.17 3.08
C ASN A 29 22.83 -15.43 3.71
N PRO A 30 23.60 -16.39 4.25
CA PRO A 30 23.06 -17.61 4.85
C PRO A 30 22.31 -17.36 6.17
N LEU A 31 22.54 -16.23 6.84
CA LEU A 31 21.90 -15.88 8.11
C LEU A 31 20.52 -15.25 7.92
N TRP A 32 20.20 -14.79 6.70
CA TRP A 32 18.91 -14.15 6.45
C TRP A 32 17.78 -15.18 6.47
N LYS A 33 16.80 -14.95 7.36
CA LYS A 33 15.60 -15.79 7.47
C LYS A 33 14.38 -15.06 6.89
N PRO A 34 13.63 -15.68 5.98
CA PRO A 34 12.41 -15.09 5.45
C PRO A 34 11.37 -14.88 6.55
N SER A 35 10.75 -13.70 6.59
CA SER A 35 9.59 -13.46 7.47
C SER A 35 8.37 -14.26 7.01
N PRO A 36 7.61 -14.90 7.91
CA PRO A 36 6.38 -15.60 7.55
C PRO A 36 5.26 -14.62 7.11
N ARG A 37 5.33 -13.34 7.48
CA ARG A 37 4.28 -12.32 7.22
C ARG A 37 4.56 -11.48 5.96
N ARG A 38 4.98 -12.10 4.85
CA ARG A 38 5.31 -11.40 3.59
C ARG A 38 4.22 -11.49 2.54
N ASN A 39 3.57 -12.63 2.42
CA ASN A 39 2.54 -12.87 1.40
C ASN A 39 1.21 -12.30 1.90
N LYS A 40 0.91 -11.04 1.56
CA LYS A 40 -0.31 -10.33 1.95
C LYS A 40 -1.13 -9.99 0.72
N ASN A 41 -2.46 -10.06 0.84
CA ASN A 41 -3.36 -9.54 -0.19
C ASN A 41 -3.39 -8.00 -0.12
N VAL A 42 -3.68 -7.34 -1.25
CA VAL A 42 -3.88 -5.88 -1.33
C VAL A 42 -4.79 -5.36 -0.21
N LYS A 43 -5.91 -6.05 0.07
CA LYS A 43 -6.83 -5.68 1.15
C LYS A 43 -6.15 -5.68 2.53
N GLN A 44 -5.30 -6.66 2.81
CA GLN A 44 -4.56 -6.73 4.07
C GLN A 44 -3.53 -5.60 4.15
N ILE A 45 -2.81 -5.32 3.06
CA ILE A 45 -1.83 -4.23 2.97
C ILE A 45 -2.52 -2.89 3.24
N LEU A 46 -3.63 -2.60 2.55
CA LEU A 46 -4.43 -1.38 2.73
C LEU A 46 -4.98 -1.25 4.16
N SER A 47 -5.43 -2.35 4.76
CA SER A 47 -5.93 -2.34 6.14
C SER A 47 -4.82 -2.04 7.16
N GLU A 48 -3.61 -2.55 6.93
CA GLU A 48 -2.46 -2.32 7.82
C GLU A 48 -1.92 -0.90 7.68
N THR A 49 -1.87 -0.34 6.46
CA THR A 49 -1.45 1.05 6.23
C THR A 49 -2.41 2.03 6.88
N SER A 50 -3.72 1.85 6.68
CA SER A 50 -4.75 2.67 7.33
C SER A 50 -4.64 2.64 8.85
N ARG A 51 -4.50 1.45 9.45
CA ARG A 51 -4.33 1.33 10.91
C ARG A 51 -3.04 1.99 11.41
N LYS A 52 -1.94 1.88 10.66
CA LYS A 52 -0.66 2.52 11.00
C LYS A 52 -0.73 4.04 10.95
N GLU A 53 -1.38 4.61 9.92
CA GLU A 53 -1.62 6.06 9.81
C GLU A 53 -2.47 6.59 10.96
N ALA A 54 -3.54 5.87 11.34
CA ALA A 54 -4.38 6.22 12.49
C ALA A 54 -3.59 6.20 13.81
N SER A 55 -2.72 5.19 14.02
CA SER A 55 -1.87 5.14 15.22
C SER A 55 -0.84 6.26 15.27
N ALA A 56 -0.27 6.67 14.12
CA ALA A 56 0.68 7.78 14.08
C ALA A 56 0.01 9.14 14.42
N LEU A 57 -1.21 9.36 13.94
CA LEU A 57 -2.02 10.54 14.26
C LEU A 57 -2.38 10.62 15.75
N ALA A 58 -2.75 9.50 16.37
CA ALA A 58 -3.11 9.45 17.78
C ALA A 58 -1.94 9.82 18.71
N SER A 59 -0.70 9.47 18.35
CA SER A 59 0.49 9.79 19.16
C SER A 59 0.88 11.27 19.12
N GLN A 60 0.51 12.02 18.07
CA GLN A 60 0.77 13.47 18.01
C GLN A 60 -0.19 14.27 18.89
N ALA A 61 -1.45 13.84 19.05
CA ALA A 61 -2.46 14.53 19.85
C ALA A 61 -2.16 14.54 21.36
N ASN A 62 -1.29 13.65 21.85
CA ASN A 62 -1.03 13.48 23.29
C ASN A 62 0.33 14.04 23.77
N SER A 63 1.11 14.68 22.89
CA SER A 63 2.48 15.12 23.23
C SER A 63 2.56 16.53 23.85
N GLY A 64 1.44 17.13 24.27
CA GLY A 64 1.37 18.54 24.69
C GLY A 64 1.01 18.84 26.15
N ALA A 65 0.78 17.86 27.03
CA ALA A 65 0.07 18.12 28.29
C ALA A 65 0.74 17.64 29.60
N SER A 66 2.04 17.35 29.65
CA SER A 66 2.68 17.01 30.94
C SER A 66 4.16 17.39 30.99
N THR A 67 4.43 18.66 31.27
CA THR A 67 5.67 19.07 31.94
C THR A 67 5.35 19.21 33.44
N PRO A 68 5.82 18.31 34.34
CA PRO A 68 5.71 18.56 35.77
C PRO A 68 6.80 19.57 36.15
N PHE A 69 6.35 20.67 36.73
CA PHE A 69 7.18 21.67 37.40
C PHE A 69 7.88 21.00 38.61
N VAL A 70 9.20 21.14 38.74
CA VAL A 70 9.94 20.72 39.93
C VAL A 70 10.68 21.92 40.55
N PRO A 71 10.38 22.30 41.82
CA PRO A 71 11.07 23.37 42.50
C PRO A 71 12.45 22.92 43.00
N ALA A 72 13.38 23.87 43.04
CA ALA A 72 14.77 23.69 43.44
C ALA A 72 14.93 23.31 44.92
N ALA A 73 15.82 22.34 45.22
CA ALA A 73 16.93 22.48 46.20
C ALA A 73 17.62 21.13 46.51
N THR A 74 18.95 21.12 46.28
CA THR A 74 20.02 20.68 47.18
C THR A 74 20.24 19.19 47.48
N THR A 75 21.25 18.65 46.78
CA THR A 75 22.43 17.92 47.29
C THR A 75 22.23 16.70 48.20
N SER A 76 22.52 15.51 47.68
CA SER A 76 23.72 14.72 48.05
C SER A 76 23.73 13.34 47.39
N THR A 77 24.90 13.00 46.86
CA THR A 77 25.35 11.75 46.25
C THR A 77 25.31 10.56 47.22
N THR A 78 24.96 9.35 46.76
CA THR A 78 25.89 8.24 46.34
C THR A 78 25.12 6.89 46.24
N THR A 79 25.58 5.98 45.37
CA THR A 79 25.36 4.49 45.30
C THR A 79 23.96 4.01 44.84
N THR A 80 23.72 3.06 43.91
CA THR A 80 24.49 2.08 43.11
C THR A 80 23.55 1.54 42.00
N THR A 81 24.11 1.19 40.82
CA THR A 81 23.64 0.24 39.76
C THR A 81 22.14 -0.04 39.54
N ASP A 82 21.57 0.38 38.40
CA ASP A 82 20.88 -0.48 37.40
C ASP A 82 20.08 0.32 36.33
N ASN A 83 20.01 -0.25 35.11
CA ASN A 83 19.00 -0.09 34.05
C ASN A 83 18.32 1.27 33.76
N GLY A 84 18.49 1.75 32.51
CA GLY A 84 17.48 2.55 31.79
C GLY A 84 17.85 4.00 31.44
N GLY A 85 17.76 4.30 30.14
CA GLY A 85 17.61 5.62 29.50
C GLY A 85 18.21 6.88 30.14
N GLN A 86 19.13 7.54 29.41
CA GLN A 86 19.25 9.00 29.40
C GLN A 86 20.21 9.51 28.29
N THR A 87 19.77 10.58 27.65
CA THR A 87 20.50 11.50 26.77
C THR A 87 21.72 12.13 27.48
N PRO A 88 22.82 12.45 26.77
CA PRO A 88 23.84 13.32 27.34
C PRO A 88 23.35 14.78 27.32
N LEU A 89 23.09 15.34 28.51
CA LEU A 89 23.22 16.79 28.73
C LEU A 89 24.71 17.14 28.73
N ILE A 90 25.08 18.20 28.01
CA ILE A 90 26.33 18.93 28.22
C ILE A 90 26.00 20.40 28.48
N ASN A 91 26.65 20.88 29.54
CA ASN A 91 26.33 22.09 30.29
C ASN A 91 26.47 23.38 29.48
N ALA A 92 25.51 24.29 29.71
CA ALA A 92 25.68 25.70 29.45
C ALA A 92 26.59 26.31 30.52
N ASN A 93 27.69 26.94 30.10
CA ASN A 93 28.41 27.97 30.86
C ASN A 93 29.19 28.83 29.85
N ASN A 94 28.56 29.88 29.33
CA ASN A 94 29.12 31.24 29.41
C ASN A 94 28.08 32.25 28.92
N ALA A 95 27.69 33.17 29.81
CA ALA A 95 26.90 34.33 29.48
C ALA A 95 27.83 35.43 28.98
N SER A 96 27.57 36.00 27.81
CA SER A 96 27.85 37.41 27.54
C SER A 96 27.08 37.85 26.30
N SER A 97 26.13 38.75 26.54
CA SER A 97 25.76 39.79 25.60
C SER A 97 27.01 40.38 24.95
N THR A 98 27.03 40.54 23.63
CA THR A 98 27.21 41.83 22.95
C THR A 98 27.11 41.62 21.44
N THR A 99 26.38 42.54 20.83
CA THR A 99 26.24 42.96 19.43
C THR A 99 27.38 42.65 18.45
N GLN A 100 26.98 42.53 17.17
CA GLN A 100 27.71 42.82 15.92
C GLN A 100 28.36 41.67 15.11
N THR A 101 27.81 41.52 13.89
CA THR A 101 28.44 41.37 12.56
C THR A 101 29.80 40.68 12.47
N ASN A 102 29.88 39.58 11.71
CA ASN A 102 30.79 39.38 10.56
C ASN A 102 30.81 37.89 10.11
N THR A 103 30.66 37.66 8.81
CA THR A 103 30.93 36.41 8.05
C THR A 103 32.42 35.98 8.15
N PRO A 104 32.91 34.88 7.53
CA PRO A 104 32.42 33.50 7.30
C PRO A 104 33.46 32.42 7.77
N ALA A 105 33.06 31.25 8.28
CA ALA A 105 33.93 30.05 8.28
C ALA A 105 33.20 28.76 8.69
N GLY A 106 33.44 27.67 7.96
CA GLY A 106 33.25 26.31 8.46
C GLY A 106 31.97 25.61 7.99
N ALA A 107 31.91 25.25 6.71
CA ALA A 107 30.98 24.22 6.23
C ALA A 107 31.40 22.84 6.78
N ALA A 108 31.02 22.54 8.02
CA ALA A 108 31.05 21.19 8.55
C ALA A 108 29.78 20.46 8.07
N SER A 109 29.97 19.52 7.14
CA SER A 109 28.94 18.64 6.61
C SER A 109 28.36 17.74 7.72
N ARG A 110 27.36 18.25 8.44
CA ARG A 110 26.48 17.41 9.25
C ARG A 110 25.76 16.47 8.28
N PRO A 111 25.87 15.13 8.41
CA PRO A 111 25.12 14.24 7.53
C PRO A 111 23.63 14.56 7.71
N PRO A 112 22.88 14.78 6.62
CA PRO A 112 21.46 15.08 6.73
C PRO A 112 20.81 13.93 7.50
N ASN A 113 20.19 14.24 8.63
CA ASN A 113 19.50 13.25 9.45
C ASN A 113 18.24 12.81 8.69
N ILE A 114 18.40 11.76 7.87
CA ILE A 114 17.37 11.20 7.00
C ILE A 114 16.09 10.87 7.78
N ALA A 115 16.21 10.47 9.05
CA ALA A 115 15.05 10.19 9.90
C ALA A 115 14.25 11.45 10.22
N GLN A 116 14.92 12.58 10.48
CA GLN A 116 14.27 13.88 10.70
C GLN A 116 13.64 14.42 9.42
N ALA A 117 14.29 14.21 8.27
CA ALA A 117 13.76 14.62 6.96
C ALA A 117 12.54 13.79 6.52
N ALA A 118 12.50 12.49 6.84
CA ALA A 118 11.35 11.64 6.55
C ALA A 118 10.12 12.01 7.39
N GLN A 119 10.33 12.43 8.65
CA GLN A 119 9.27 12.89 9.54
C GLN A 119 8.64 14.21 9.05
N SER A 120 9.46 15.16 8.58
CA SER A 120 8.96 16.46 8.07
C SER A 120 8.18 16.33 6.75
N LEU A 121 8.52 15.36 5.90
CA LEU A 121 7.73 15.05 4.71
C LEU A 121 6.38 14.42 5.08
N SER A 122 6.36 13.53 6.08
CA SER A 122 5.11 12.93 6.56
C SER A 122 4.14 13.99 7.07
N THR A 123 4.60 14.95 7.86
CA THR A 123 3.74 16.02 8.39
C THR A 123 3.20 16.92 7.29
N LEU A 124 4.02 17.28 6.31
CA LEU A 124 3.59 18.10 5.17
C LEU A 124 2.57 17.39 4.27
N VAL A 125 2.72 16.08 4.06
CA VAL A 125 1.75 15.27 3.32
C VAL A 125 0.41 15.20 4.07
N LEU A 126 0.43 15.02 5.40
CA LEU A 126 -0.78 15.02 6.22
C LEU A 126 -1.50 16.39 6.20
N GLU A 127 -0.78 17.48 6.33
CA GLU A 127 -1.35 18.84 6.27
C GLU A 127 -1.99 19.13 4.89
N LYS A 128 -1.32 18.70 3.81
CA LYS A 128 -1.84 18.83 2.45
C LYS A 128 -3.09 17.98 2.23
N ASN A 129 -3.14 16.76 2.78
CA ASN A 129 -4.33 15.90 2.75
C ASN A 129 -5.50 16.55 3.52
N PHE A 130 -5.24 17.19 4.67
CA PHE A 130 -6.25 17.94 5.43
C PHE A 130 -6.82 19.15 4.66
N ARG A 131 -6.00 19.82 3.84
CA ARG A 131 -6.45 20.95 3.01
C ARG A 131 -7.37 20.55 1.85
N SER A 132 -7.50 19.25 1.55
CA SER A 132 -8.44 18.72 0.56
C SER A 132 -9.90 18.61 1.08
N LEU A 133 -10.16 19.06 2.32
CA LEU A 133 -11.48 19.04 2.98
C LEU A 133 -12.50 20.05 2.40
N PHE A 134 -12.18 20.76 1.31
CA PHE A 134 -13.18 21.53 0.56
C PHE A 134 -13.96 20.57 -0.38
N PRO A 135 -15.30 20.50 -0.28
CA PRO A 135 -16.11 19.34 -0.69
C PRO A 135 -16.46 19.33 -2.19
N MET A 136 -15.47 19.50 -3.06
CA MET A 136 -15.65 19.43 -4.51
C MET A 136 -14.82 18.27 -5.08
N GLY A 137 -15.10 17.06 -4.61
CA GLY A 137 -14.54 15.82 -5.17
C GLY A 137 -13.91 14.89 -4.14
N PRO A 138 -13.59 13.65 -4.53
CA PRO A 138 -12.94 12.69 -3.63
C PRO A 138 -11.57 13.23 -3.19
N ALA A 139 -11.33 13.25 -1.87
CA ALA A 139 -10.08 13.69 -1.28
C ALA A 139 -8.92 12.87 -1.83
N VAL A 140 -8.06 13.50 -2.65
CA VAL A 140 -6.83 12.90 -3.18
C VAL A 140 -5.84 12.78 -2.02
N THR A 141 -5.99 11.70 -1.25
CA THR A 141 -4.96 11.27 -0.31
C THR A 141 -3.92 10.52 -1.13
N TYR A 142 -2.63 10.79 -0.96
CA TYR A 142 -1.55 10.03 -1.63
C TYR A 142 -1.58 8.51 -1.33
N THR A 143 -2.43 8.07 -0.40
CA THR A 143 -2.70 6.68 -0.03
C THR A 143 -3.93 6.07 -0.75
N ASN A 144 -4.82 6.88 -1.34
CA ASN A 144 -6.02 6.36 -2.01
C ASN A 144 -5.73 6.06 -3.48
N ILE A 145 -5.60 4.77 -3.83
CA ILE A 145 -5.25 4.29 -5.18
C ILE A 145 -6.50 4.18 -6.07
N GLU A 146 -7.69 4.34 -5.51
CA GLU A 146 -8.94 4.20 -6.26
C GLU A 146 -9.19 5.42 -7.17
N SER A 147 -9.39 5.16 -8.46
CA SER A 147 -9.79 6.18 -9.42
C SER A 147 -11.24 6.61 -9.17
N ALA A 148 -11.52 7.91 -9.33
CA ALA A 148 -12.89 8.41 -9.31
C ALA A 148 -13.75 7.74 -10.41
N PRO A 149 -15.06 7.51 -10.17
CA PRO A 149 -15.94 6.94 -11.18
C PRO A 149 -16.06 7.86 -12.40
N SER A 150 -16.10 7.29 -13.60
CA SER A 150 -16.26 8.07 -14.82
C SER A 150 -17.69 8.61 -14.95
N LEU A 151 -17.84 9.93 -15.11
CA LEU A 151 -19.12 10.60 -15.44
C LEU A 151 -19.33 10.81 -16.95
N HIS A 152 -18.40 10.35 -17.78
CA HIS A 152 -18.41 10.63 -19.21
C HIS A 152 -19.49 9.80 -19.94
N PRO A 153 -20.33 10.38 -20.82
CA PRO A 153 -21.43 9.66 -21.49
C PRO A 153 -21.03 8.41 -22.28
N SER A 154 -19.77 8.29 -22.74
CA SER A 154 -19.32 7.06 -23.41
C SER A 154 -19.37 5.84 -22.49
N SER A 155 -19.21 6.00 -21.17
CA SER A 155 -19.34 4.90 -20.20
C SER A 155 -20.78 4.40 -20.08
N GLN A 156 -21.75 5.22 -20.50
CA GLN A 156 -23.17 4.89 -20.49
C GLN A 156 -23.62 4.17 -21.77
N ARG A 157 -22.74 4.03 -22.79
CA ARG A 157 -23.05 3.28 -24.00
C ARG A 157 -23.22 1.81 -23.66
N ARG A 158 -24.32 1.24 -24.14
CA ARG A 158 -24.69 -0.15 -23.87
C ARG A 158 -24.38 -0.98 -25.11
N TYR A 159 -23.53 -1.98 -24.95
CA TYR A 159 -23.24 -2.96 -25.98
C TYR A 159 -23.91 -4.29 -25.62
N CYS A 160 -24.16 -5.10 -26.64
CA CYS A 160 -24.69 -6.43 -26.51
C CYS A 160 -23.65 -7.32 -25.86
N ASP A 161 -24.07 -8.12 -24.88
CA ASP A 161 -23.17 -8.98 -24.12
C ASP A 161 -22.67 -10.18 -24.96
N ILE A 162 -23.37 -10.53 -26.05
CA ILE A 162 -23.04 -11.65 -26.93
C ILE A 162 -22.24 -11.20 -28.16
N THR A 163 -22.70 -10.15 -28.85
CA THR A 163 -22.14 -9.75 -30.16
C THR A 163 -21.28 -8.48 -30.12
N GLY A 164 -21.34 -7.68 -29.04
CA GLY A 164 -20.63 -6.40 -28.95
C GLY A 164 -21.25 -5.24 -29.74
N LEU A 165 -22.32 -5.47 -30.50
CA LEU A 165 -23.07 -4.42 -31.20
C LEU A 165 -23.81 -3.48 -30.22
N PRO A 166 -24.17 -2.24 -30.58
CA PRO A 166 -24.91 -1.34 -29.69
C PRO A 166 -26.27 -1.94 -29.31
N ALA A 167 -26.51 -2.20 -28.03
CA ALA A 167 -27.72 -2.87 -27.55
C ALA A 167 -28.75 -1.89 -26.98
N PRO A 168 -29.85 -1.59 -27.69
CA PRO A 168 -30.92 -0.77 -27.16
C PRO A 168 -31.79 -1.49 -26.13
N TYR A 169 -31.78 -2.83 -26.10
CA TYR A 169 -32.69 -3.62 -25.26
C TYR A 169 -31.97 -4.42 -24.18
N THR A 170 -32.70 -4.74 -23.10
CA THR A 170 -32.22 -5.56 -21.99
C THR A 170 -33.32 -6.52 -21.55
N ASP A 171 -32.97 -7.79 -21.38
CA ASP A 171 -33.92 -8.83 -20.95
C ASP A 171 -34.16 -8.75 -19.44
N PRO A 172 -35.43 -8.66 -18.96
CA PRO A 172 -35.71 -8.56 -17.53
C PRO A 172 -35.38 -9.84 -16.75
N LYS A 173 -35.37 -11.01 -17.42
CA LYS A 173 -35.09 -12.30 -16.77
C LYS A 173 -33.60 -12.51 -16.55
N THR A 174 -32.81 -12.38 -17.61
CA THR A 174 -31.36 -12.64 -17.57
C THR A 174 -30.51 -11.40 -17.35
N ARG A 175 -31.07 -10.18 -17.44
CA ARG A 175 -30.35 -8.89 -17.41
C ARG A 175 -29.28 -8.73 -18.50
N LEU A 176 -29.33 -9.59 -19.53
CA LEU A 176 -28.46 -9.49 -20.70
C LEU A 176 -28.95 -8.40 -21.65
N ARG A 177 -27.99 -7.71 -22.27
CA ARG A 177 -28.21 -6.69 -23.30
C ARG A 177 -28.17 -7.33 -24.68
N TYR A 178 -29.15 -7.03 -25.52
CA TYR A 178 -29.27 -7.60 -26.87
C TYR A 178 -29.58 -6.53 -27.93
N HIS A 179 -29.18 -6.81 -29.17
CA HIS A 179 -29.34 -5.89 -30.30
C HIS A 179 -30.69 -6.10 -31.02
N ASP A 180 -30.96 -7.34 -31.43
CA ASP A 180 -32.10 -7.70 -32.27
C ASP A 180 -32.83 -8.96 -31.77
N ARG A 181 -33.85 -9.37 -32.54
CA ARG A 181 -34.66 -10.56 -32.24
C ARG A 181 -33.85 -11.85 -32.32
N GLU A 182 -32.86 -11.94 -33.20
CA GLU A 182 -32.07 -13.16 -33.39
C GLU A 182 -31.21 -13.44 -32.15
N VAL A 183 -30.52 -12.41 -31.66
CA VAL A 183 -29.77 -12.47 -30.41
C VAL A 183 -30.71 -12.77 -29.24
N PHE A 184 -31.91 -12.19 -29.20
CA PHE A 184 -32.88 -12.53 -28.16
C PHE A 184 -33.33 -14.00 -28.21
N GLY A 185 -33.47 -14.56 -29.41
CA GLY A 185 -33.73 -16.00 -29.61
C GLY A 185 -32.62 -16.86 -29.01
N VAL A 186 -31.36 -16.50 -29.26
CA VAL A 186 -30.19 -17.16 -28.65
C VAL A 186 -30.25 -17.06 -27.13
N VAL A 187 -30.49 -15.87 -26.57
CA VAL A 187 -30.60 -15.63 -25.12
C VAL A 187 -31.62 -16.58 -24.46
N ARG A 188 -32.72 -16.89 -25.14
CA ARG A 188 -33.76 -17.81 -24.64
C ARG A 188 -33.40 -19.29 -24.74
N SER A 189 -32.50 -19.64 -25.65
CA SER A 189 -31.96 -21.00 -25.81
C SER A 189 -30.74 -21.30 -24.93
N LEU A 190 -30.17 -20.28 -24.27
CA LEU A 190 -29.01 -20.45 -23.41
C LEU A 190 -29.28 -21.45 -22.27
N GLY A 191 -28.30 -22.30 -22.01
CA GLY A 191 -28.31 -23.21 -20.86
C GLY A 191 -28.30 -22.47 -19.52
N GLN A 192 -28.66 -23.19 -18.45
CA GLN A 192 -28.61 -22.65 -17.09
C GLN A 192 -27.17 -22.24 -16.73
N GLY A 193 -27.00 -21.10 -16.06
CA GLY A 193 -25.68 -20.55 -15.66
C GLY A 193 -24.89 -19.83 -16.76
N VAL A 194 -25.22 -20.00 -18.05
CA VAL A 194 -24.47 -19.32 -19.13
C VAL A 194 -24.69 -17.81 -19.11
N ALA A 195 -25.93 -17.37 -18.84
CA ALA A 195 -26.25 -15.95 -18.70
C ALA A 195 -25.46 -15.28 -17.56
N GLU A 196 -25.19 -16.01 -16.48
CA GLU A 196 -24.40 -15.51 -15.35
C GLU A 196 -22.93 -15.31 -15.73
N SER A 197 -22.35 -16.20 -16.54
CA SER A 197 -21.00 -16.05 -17.09
C SER A 197 -20.88 -14.79 -17.98
N TYR A 198 -21.86 -14.53 -18.84
CA TYR A 198 -21.89 -13.28 -19.61
C TYR A 198 -21.99 -12.05 -18.70
N LEU A 199 -22.82 -12.10 -17.65
CA LEU A 199 -22.87 -11.02 -16.65
C LEU A 199 -21.55 -10.85 -15.89
N GLU A 200 -20.81 -11.93 -15.65
CA GLU A 200 -19.52 -11.91 -14.96
C GLU A 200 -18.47 -11.21 -15.81
N THR A 201 -18.41 -11.51 -17.11
CA THR A 201 -17.52 -10.80 -18.04
C THR A 201 -17.82 -9.30 -18.14
N ARG A 202 -19.10 -8.91 -17.98
CA ARG A 202 -19.51 -7.50 -17.90
C ARG A 202 -19.22 -6.85 -16.53
N GLY A 203 -18.94 -7.64 -15.49
CA GLY A 203 -18.84 -7.17 -14.11
C GLY A 203 -20.18 -6.81 -13.46
N ALA A 204 -21.30 -7.35 -13.98
CA ALA A 204 -22.65 -7.14 -13.45
C ALA A 204 -23.25 -8.39 -12.79
N HIS A 205 -22.43 -9.42 -12.56
CA HIS A 205 -22.83 -10.66 -11.89
C HIS A 205 -22.99 -10.44 -10.38
N VAL A 206 -24.07 -10.98 -9.82
CA VAL A 206 -24.37 -10.89 -8.39
C VAL A 206 -24.38 -12.30 -7.83
N VAL A 207 -23.33 -12.65 -7.09
CA VAL A 207 -23.26 -13.90 -6.32
C VAL A 207 -23.96 -13.69 -4.98
N LEU A 208 -25.08 -14.38 -4.75
CA LEU A 208 -25.71 -14.45 -3.44
C LEU A 208 -24.76 -15.19 -2.48
N LYS A 209 -24.53 -14.61 -1.31
CA LYS A 209 -23.69 -15.16 -0.24
C LYS A 209 -24.54 -15.44 0.99
#